data_AF-A0A3D3GDN7-F1
#
_entry.id   AF-A0A3D3GDN7-F1
#
_cell.length_a   1.000
_cell.length_b   1.000
_cell.length_c   1.000
_cell.angle_alpha   90.00
_cell.angle_beta   90.00
_cell.angle_gamma   90.00
#
_symmetry.space_group_name_H-M   'P 1'
#
loop_
_entity.id
_entity.type
_entity.pdbx_description
1 polymer ?
#
loop_
_entity_poly.entity_id
_entity_poly.type
_entity_poly.pdbx_seq_one_letter_code
_entity_poly.pdbx_strand_id
1 'polypeptide(L)'
;MKRYQSLITFGFIAALALATPELAHAGIESSLMDLKLKLTGVILPLLSVIGIAIAAISFFTGNPQAKQHIFYAVLGCIFGFGAQAIVDFIAQTVR
;
A
#
# COMPACT_ATOMS: atom_id res chain seq x y z
N MET A 1 32.70 -42.68 -1.78
CA MET A 1 33.15 -41.28 -2.00
C MET A 1 32.30 -40.52 -3.02
N LYS A 2 32.04 -41.06 -4.23
CA LYS A 2 31.24 -40.37 -5.29
C LYS A 2 29.83 -39.91 -4.89
N ARG A 3 29.12 -40.68 -4.05
CA ARG A 3 27.74 -40.40 -3.63
C ARG A 3 27.63 -39.22 -2.64
N TYR A 4 28.64 -39.02 -1.79
CA TYR A 4 28.72 -37.89 -0.86
C TYR A 4 29.13 -36.60 -1.58
N GLN A 5 30.07 -36.68 -2.54
CA GLN A 5 30.38 -35.56 -3.43
C GLN A 5 29.16 -35.12 -4.23
N SER A 6 28.38 -36.06 -4.77
CA SER A 6 27.15 -35.72 -5.52
C SER A 6 26.10 -35.03 -4.64
N LEU A 7 25.97 -35.40 -3.37
CA LEU A 7 25.06 -34.74 -2.42
C LEU A 7 25.54 -33.33 -2.06
N ILE A 8 26.85 -33.14 -1.86
CA ILE A 8 27.43 -31.82 -1.60
C ILE A 8 27.24 -30.91 -2.81
N THR A 9 27.50 -31.40 -4.02
CA THR A 9 27.31 -30.62 -5.25
C THR A 9 25.84 -30.23 -5.45
N PHE A 10 24.90 -31.13 -5.15
CA PHE A 10 23.47 -30.82 -5.24
C PHE A 10 23.03 -29.79 -4.19
N GLY A 11 23.52 -29.90 -2.95
CA GLY A 11 23.27 -28.92 -1.90
C GLY A 11 23.87 -27.54 -2.21
N PHE A 12 25.04 -27.49 -2.85
CA PHE A 12 25.69 -26.25 -3.24
C PHE A 12 24.94 -25.53 -4.37
N ILE A 13 24.41 -26.28 -5.35
CA ILE A 13 23.57 -25.73 -6.42
C ILE A 13 22.24 -25.21 -5.86
N ALA A 14 21.62 -25.92 -4.91
CA ALA A 14 20.40 -25.46 -4.25
C ALA A 14 20.63 -24.18 -3.41
N ALA A 15 21.78 -24.08 -2.74
CA ALA A 15 22.15 -22.87 -1.99
C ALA A 15 22.41 -21.67 -2.92
N LEU A 16 23.05 -21.88 -4.07
CA LEU A 16 23.24 -20.83 -5.09
C LEU A 16 21.91 -20.39 -5.73
N ALA A 17 20.99 -21.33 -5.97
CA ALA A 17 19.66 -21.02 -6.50
C ALA A 17 18.80 -20.23 -5.50
N LEU A 18 18.95 -20.47 -4.20
CA LEU A 18 18.28 -19.68 -3.15
C LEU A 18 18.96 -18.31 -2.91
N ALA A 19 20.23 -18.17 -3.27
CA ALA A 19 20.97 -16.91 -3.17
C ALA A 19 20.66 -15.94 -4.32
N THR A 20 20.12 -16.43 -5.44
CA THR A 20 19.63 -15.56 -6.53
C THR A 20 18.24 -15.01 -6.19
N PRO A 21 18.06 -13.68 -6.10
CA PRO A 21 16.80 -13.06 -5.67
C PRO A 21 15.63 -13.34 -6.61
N GLU A 22 15.90 -13.61 -7.89
CA GLU A 22 14.93 -14.00 -8.91
C GLU A 22 14.11 -15.25 -8.51
N LEU A 23 14.79 -16.26 -7.96
CA LEU A 23 14.19 -17.54 -7.56
C LEU A 23 13.60 -17.45 -6.14
N ALA A 24 14.17 -16.59 -5.30
CA ALA A 24 13.70 -16.37 -3.93
C ALA A 24 12.41 -15.53 -3.84
N HIS A 25 11.88 -15.00 -4.95
CA HIS A 25 10.71 -14.10 -4.97
C HIS A 25 10.82 -12.93 -3.96
N ALA A 26 12.04 -12.62 -3.51
CA ALA A 26 12.33 -11.57 -2.56
C ALA A 26 12.54 -10.25 -3.34
N GLY A 27 11.54 -9.88 -4.12
CA GLY A 27 11.54 -8.64 -4.89
C GLY A 27 11.18 -7.47 -3.99
N ILE A 28 12.09 -6.51 -3.84
CA ILE A 28 11.78 -5.21 -3.21
C ILE A 28 10.63 -4.53 -3.96
N GLU A 29 10.53 -4.74 -5.28
CA GLU A 29 9.41 -4.27 -6.12
C GLU A 29 8.06 -4.86 -5.68
N SER A 30 7.98 -6.18 -5.41
CA SER A 30 6.76 -6.81 -4.90
C SER A 30 6.38 -6.26 -3.53
N SER A 31 7.37 -6.07 -2.65
CA SER A 31 7.13 -5.49 -1.32
C SER A 31 6.67 -4.03 -1.40
N LEU A 32 7.21 -3.24 -2.34
CA LEU A 32 6.79 -1.87 -2.59
C LEU A 32 5.38 -1.80 -3.18
N MET A 33 5.06 -2.72 -4.09
CA MET A 33 3.74 -2.83 -4.72
C MET A 33 2.68 -3.21 -3.70
N ASP A 34 2.96 -4.19 -2.84
CA ASP A 34 2.06 -4.58 -1.74
C ASP A 34 1.89 -3.47 -0.70
N LEU A 35 2.95 -2.70 -0.43
CA LEU A 35 2.86 -1.52 0.43
C LEU A 35 1.95 -0.47 -0.19
N LYS A 36 2.11 -0.17 -1.49
CA LYS A 36 1.22 0.73 -2.23
C LYS A 36 -0.22 0.24 -2.10
N LEU A 37 -0.49 -1.02 -2.40
CA LEU A 37 -1.83 -1.62 -2.37
C LEU A 37 -2.47 -1.58 -0.97
N LYS A 38 -1.71 -1.81 0.10
CA LYS A 38 -2.22 -1.71 1.48
C LYS A 38 -2.47 -0.26 1.90
N LEU A 39 -1.58 0.66 1.54
CA LEU A 39 -1.79 2.08 1.83
C LEU A 39 -3.01 2.62 1.10
N THR A 40 -3.18 2.24 -0.17
CA THR A 40 -4.26 2.77 -0.99
C THR A 40 -5.59 2.08 -0.74
N GLY A 41 -5.58 0.76 -0.56
CA GLY A 41 -6.78 -0.06 -0.42
C GLY A 41 -7.33 -0.13 1.01
N VAL A 42 -6.54 0.19 2.03
CA VAL A 42 -6.98 0.03 3.44
C VAL A 42 -6.77 1.30 4.25
N ILE A 43 -5.57 1.89 4.23
CA ILE A 43 -5.25 3.02 5.12
C ILE A 43 -5.99 4.30 4.70
N LEU A 44 -5.97 4.64 3.41
CA LEU A 44 -6.64 5.85 2.91
C LEU A 44 -8.17 5.84 3.11
N PRO A 45 -8.87 4.72 2.86
CA PRO A 45 -10.28 4.60 3.19
C PRO A 45 -10.58 4.74 4.68
N LEU A 46 -9.78 4.13 5.55
CA LEU A 46 -9.98 4.22 7.01
C LEU A 46 -9.86 5.66 7.51
N LEU A 47 -8.84 6.41 7.06
CA LEU A 47 -8.68 7.82 7.42
C LEU A 47 -9.86 8.68 6.97
N SER A 48 -10.40 8.40 5.77
CA SER A 48 -11.57 9.11 5.26
C SER A 48 -12.83 8.84 6.07
N VAL A 49 -13.07 7.58 6.46
CA VAL A 49 -14.21 7.21 7.31
C VAL A 49 -14.12 7.89 8.67
N ILE A 50 -12.93 7.95 9.28
CA ILE A 50 -12.72 8.65 10.57
C ILE A 50 -13.00 10.15 10.43
N GLY A 51 -12.51 10.80 9.37
CA GLY A 51 -12.75 12.22 9.12
C GLY A 51 -14.24 12.55 8.96
N ILE A 52 -14.98 11.72 8.23
CA ILE A 52 -16.43 11.86 8.08
C ILE A 52 -17.15 11.60 9.41
N ALA A 53 -16.74 10.59 10.18
CA ALA A 53 -17.34 10.28 11.48
C ALA A 53 -17.19 11.45 12.46
N ILE A 54 -16.01 12.08 12.53
CA ILE A 54 -15.77 13.26 13.38
C ILE A 54 -16.64 14.44 12.92
N ALA A 55 -16.76 14.67 11.61
CA ALA A 55 -17.64 15.72 11.08
C ALA A 55 -19.13 15.45 11.39
N ALA A 56 -19.57 14.19 11.31
CA ALA A 56 -20.92 13.78 11.67
C ALA A 56 -21.20 13.98 13.16
N ILE A 57 -20.26 13.64 14.04
CA ILE A 57 -20.37 13.90 15.49
C ILE A 57 -20.48 15.41 15.75
N SER A 58 -19.61 16.22 15.13
CA SER A 58 -19.65 17.70 15.25
C SER A 58 -21.02 18.27 14.81
N PHE A 59 -21.64 17.68 13.78
CA PHE A 59 -22.99 18.02 13.34
C PHE A 59 -24.08 17.64 14.35
N PHE A 60 -24.06 16.43 14.89
CA PHE A 60 -25.03 16.01 15.90
C PHE A 60 -24.90 16.78 17.23
N THR A 61 -23.69 17.24 17.58
CA THR A 61 -23.48 18.09 18.78
C THR A 61 -23.98 19.53 18.63
N GLY A 62 -24.54 19.92 17.48
CA GLY A 62 -25.15 21.24 17.29
C GLY A 62 -24.16 22.41 17.22
N ASN A 63 -22.88 22.14 16.94
CA ASN A 63 -21.87 23.17 16.79
C ASN A 63 -22.23 24.13 15.63
N PRO A 64 -22.28 25.46 15.83
CA PRO A 64 -22.59 26.43 14.76
C PRO A 64 -21.62 26.36 13.56
N GLN A 65 -20.42 25.82 13.76
CA GLN A 65 -19.41 25.62 12.71
C GLN A 65 -19.49 24.23 12.04
N ALA A 66 -20.44 23.36 12.40
CA ALA A 66 -20.49 21.98 11.91
C ALA A 66 -20.53 21.84 10.39
N LYS A 67 -21.20 22.77 9.68
CA LYS A 67 -21.19 22.83 8.21
C LYS A 67 -19.77 22.92 7.63
N GLN A 68 -18.89 23.64 8.30
CA GLN A 68 -17.50 23.82 7.89
C GLN A 68 -16.67 22.57 8.17
N HIS A 69 -16.92 21.86 9.27
CA HIS A 69 -16.26 20.57 9.57
C HIS A 69 -16.65 19.49 8.56
N ILE A 70 -17.93 19.43 8.16
CA ILE A 70 -18.39 18.56 7.08
C ILE A 70 -17.72 18.95 5.76
N PHE A 71 -17.67 20.24 5.43
CA PHE A 71 -17.06 20.71 4.20
C PHE A 71 -15.56 20.35 4.12
N TYR A 72 -14.81 20.51 5.22
CA TYR A 72 -13.42 20.08 5.29
C TYR A 72 -13.25 18.56 5.20
N ALA A 73 -14.14 17.77 5.81
CA ALA A 73 -14.10 16.31 5.70
C ALA A 73 -14.38 15.83 4.26
N VAL A 74 -15.34 16.46 3.57
CA VAL A 74 -15.66 16.15 2.17
C VAL A 74 -14.51 16.54 1.25
N LEU A 75 -13.96 17.75 1.39
CA LEU A 75 -12.79 18.16 0.62
C LEU A 75 -11.59 17.24 0.88
N GLY A 76 -11.32 16.89 2.13
CA GLY A 76 -10.28 15.94 2.50
C GLY A 76 -10.44 14.58 1.84
N CYS A 77 -11.66 14.06 1.75
CA CYS A 77 -11.95 12.81 1.04
C CYS A 77 -11.71 12.93 -0.46
N ILE A 78 -12.15 14.02 -1.09
CA ILE A 78 -11.95 14.26 -2.52
C ILE A 78 -10.46 14.30 -2.85
N PHE A 79 -9.66 15.03 -2.06
CA PHE A 79 -8.22 15.08 -2.27
C PHE A 79 -7.52 13.75 -1.93
N GLY A 80 -7.93 13.07 -0.86
CA GLY A 80 -7.38 11.78 -0.46
C GLY A 80 -7.58 10.72 -1.55
N PHE A 81 -8.83 10.41 -1.89
CA PHE A 81 -9.13 9.41 -2.92
C PHE A 81 -8.74 9.88 -4.34
N GLY A 82 -8.85 11.18 -4.63
CA GLY A 82 -8.47 11.76 -5.92
C GLY A 82 -6.96 11.75 -6.19
N ALA A 83 -6.13 11.85 -5.14
CA ALA A 83 -4.67 11.82 -5.29
C ALA A 83 -4.17 10.50 -5.87
N GLN A 84 -4.81 9.36 -5.54
CA GLN A 84 -4.45 8.06 -6.12
C GLN A 84 -4.64 8.05 -7.64
N ALA A 85 -5.79 8.54 -8.11
CA ALA A 85 -6.09 8.62 -9.54
C ALA A 85 -5.10 9.53 -10.29
N ILE A 86 -4.66 10.62 -9.67
CA ILE A 86 -3.65 11.52 -10.25
C ILE A 86 -2.28 10.84 -10.34
N VAL A 87 -1.84 10.16 -9.27
CA VAL A 87 -0.55 9.44 -9.27
C VAL A 87 -0.56 8.32 -10.30
N ASP A 88 -1.68 7.59 -10.43
CA ASP A 88 -1.82 6.54 -11.43
C ASP A 88 -1.85 7.11 -12.86
N PHE A 89 -2.46 8.28 -13.08
CA PHE A 89 -2.42 8.98 -14.36
C PHE A 89 -1.00 9.42 -14.75
N ILE A 90 -0.22 9.96 -13.80
CA ILE A 90 1.19 10.33 -14.02
C ILE A 90 2.02 9.08 -14.31
N ALA A 91 1.84 8.01 -13.53
CA ALA A 91 2.56 6.76 -13.73
C ALA A 91 2.28 6.11 -15.10
N GLN A 92 1.07 6.28 -15.65
CA GLN A 92 0.76 5.85 -17.01
C GLN A 92 1.36 6.74 -18.09
N THR A 93 1.48 8.06 -17.85
CA THR A 93 2.00 9.02 -18.83
C THR A 93 3.53 8.93 -18.97
N VAL A 94 4.23 8.50 -17.91
CA VAL A 94 5.70 8.44 -17.85
C VAL A 94 6.26 7.06 -18.23
N ARG A 95 5.39 6.08 -18.50
CA ARG A 95 5.77 4.72 -18.90
C ARG A 95 5.91 4.60 -20.42
#